data_AF-A0A940K8B2-F1
#
_entry.id   AF-A0A940K8B2-F1
#
_cell.length_a   1.000
_cell.length_b   1.000
_cell.length_c   1.000
_cell.angle_alpha   90.00
_cell.angle_beta   90.00
_cell.angle_gamma   90.00
#
_symmetry.space_group_name_H-M   'P 1'
#
loop_
_entity.id
_entity.type
_entity.pdbx_description
1 polymer ?
#
loop_
_entity_poly.entity_id
_entity_poly.type
_entity_poly.pdbx_seq_one_letter_code
_entity_poly.pdbx_strand_id
1 'polypeptide(L)' 'MTRQFALMAGVAGASGLIGLTTLVRPAVARRALGLPEVEATTYALRIAGMMLTALGLFLGGFAAVATIVGAA' A
#
# COMPACT_ATOMS: atom_id res chain seq x y z
N MET A 1 -17.04 -13.18 9.53
CA MET A 1 -16.33 -13.04 8.23
C MET A 1 -16.44 -11.61 7.69
N THR A 2 -17.64 -11.03 7.59
CA THR A 2 -17.90 -9.64 7.13
C THR A 2 -16.94 -8.55 7.71
N ARG A 3 -16.75 -8.50 9.03
CA ARG A 3 -15.86 -7.52 9.68
C ARG A 3 -14.39 -7.64 9.27
N GLN A 4 -13.92 -8.85 8.94
CA GLN A 4 -12.55 -9.07 8.49
C GLN A 4 -12.34 -8.53 7.08
N PHE A 5 -13.32 -8.69 6.18
CA PHE A 5 -13.26 -8.10 4.83
C PHE A 5 -13.28 -6.57 4.86
N ALA A 6 -14.04 -5.96 5.78
CA ALA A 6 -13.99 -4.51 5.98
C ALA A 6 -12.60 -4.02 6.42
N LEU A 7 -11.93 -4.75 7.32
CA LEU A 7 -10.56 -4.46 7.72
C LEU A 7 -9.58 -4.67 6.56
N MET A 8 -9.72 -5.75 5.78
CA MET A 8 -8.91 -5.99 4.58
C MET A 8 -9.06 -4.87 3.56
N ALA A 9 -10.27 -4.39 3.30
CA ALA A 9 -10.52 -3.27 2.39
C ALA A 9 -9.90 -1.95 2.91
N GLY A 10 -10.02 -1.69 4.22
CA GLY A 10 -9.38 -0.52 4.85
C GLY A 10 -7.85 -0.55 4.76
N VAL A 11 -7.25 -1.69 5.12
CA VAL A 11 -5.79 -1.88 5.03
C VAL A 11 -5.33 -1.86 3.58
N ALA A 12 -6.10 -2.42 2.65
CA ALA A 12 -5.80 -2.38 1.22
C ALA A 12 -5.74 -0.95 0.68
N GLY A 13 -6.74 -0.13 1.01
CA GLY A 13 -6.78 1.27 0.61
C GLY A 13 -5.62 2.08 1.19
N ALA A 14 -5.35 1.93 2.50
CA ALA A 14 -4.26 2.64 3.15
C ALA A 14 -2.88 2.23 2.61
N SER A 15 -2.59 0.92 2.55
CA SER A 15 -1.31 0.41 2.05
C SER A 15 -1.09 0.72 0.57
N GLY A 16 -2.14 0.59 -0.26
CA GLY A 16 -2.09 0.93 -1.68
C GLY A 16 -1.81 2.41 -1.91
N LEU A 17 -2.50 3.32 -1.21
CA LEU A 17 -2.27 4.76 -1.32
C LEU A 17 -0.88 5.17 -0.84
N ILE A 18 -0.42 4.63 0.29
CA ILE A 18 0.92 4.93 0.82
C ILE A 18 2.00 4.37 -0.14
N GLY A 19 1.82 3.16 -0.65
CA GLY A 19 2.73 2.56 -1.63
C GLY A 19 2.82 3.38 -2.91
N LEU A 20 1.68 3.74 -3.50
CA LEU A 20 1.60 4.50 -4.74
C LEU A 20 2.18 5.91 -4.58
N THR A 21 1.85 6.60 -3.49
CA THR A 21 2.40 7.93 -3.20
C THR A 21 3.91 7.88 -2.96
N THR A 22 4.42 6.84 -2.31
CA THR A 22 5.85 6.60 -2.13
C THR A 22 6.57 6.37 -3.47
N LEU A 23 5.93 5.67 -4.41
CA LEU A 23 6.48 5.43 -5.75
C LEU A 23 6.47 6.66 -6.65
N VAL A 24 5.36 7.40 -6.68
CA VAL A 24 5.19 8.58 -7.55
C VAL A 24 5.96 9.79 -7.00
N ARG A 25 6.02 9.93 -5.66
CA ARG A 25 6.66 11.06 -4.98
C ARG A 25 7.58 10.58 -3.86
N PRO A 26 8.71 9.93 -4.19
CA PRO A 26 9.66 9.44 -3.18
C PRO A 26 10.21 10.57 -2.31
N ALA A 27 10.34 11.80 -2.83
CA ALA A 27 10.76 12.96 -2.05
C ALA A 27 9.80 13.32 -0.90
N VAL A 28 8.49 13.14 -1.09
CA VAL A 28 7.48 13.41 -0.04
C VAL A 28 7.57 12.35 1.04
N ALA A 29 7.63 11.08 0.66
CA ALA A 29 7.80 9.97 1.61
C ALA A 29 9.12 10.09 2.37
N ARG A 30 10.21 10.44 1.69
CA ARG A 30 11.52 10.67 2.31
C ARG A 30 11.47 11.81 3.34
N ARG A 31 10.81 12.93 3.01
CA ARG A 31 10.63 14.07 3.92
C ARG A 31 9.76 13.71 5.12
N ALA A 32 8.67 12.98 4.92
CA ALA A 32 7.80 12.53 5.99
C ALA A 32 8.53 11.59 6.97
N LEU A 33 9.47 10.78 6.45
CA LEU A 33 10.27 9.84 7.24
C LEU A 33 11.58 10.45 7.78
N GLY A 34 11.88 11.72 7.48
CA GLY A 34 13.12 12.38 7.93
C GLY A 34 14.40 11.73 7.41
N LEU A 35 14.35 11.08 6.24
CA LEU A 35 15.45 10.27 5.73
C LEU A 35 16.48 11.12 4.94
N PRO A 36 17.78 10.76 5.00
CA PRO A 36 18.83 11.47 4.26
C PRO A 36 18.69 11.31 2.74
N GLU A 37 19.14 12.32 2.00
CA GLU A 37 19.13 12.33 0.54
C GLU A 37 20.35 11.57 -0.02
N VAL A 38 20.30 10.24 0.09
CA VAL A 38 21.27 9.34 -0.51
C VAL A 38 20.59 8.36 -1.46
N GLU A 39 21.32 7.92 -2.49
CA GLU A 39 20.78 7.08 -3.55
C GLU A 39 20.20 5.76 -3.03
N ALA A 40 20.89 5.16 -2.03
CA ALA A 40 20.43 3.96 -1.34
C ALA A 40 19.05 4.13 -0.67
N THR A 41 18.78 5.28 -0.06
CA THR A 41 17.49 5.59 0.58
C THR A 41 16.38 5.65 -0.45
N THR A 42 16.64 6.28 -1.60
CA THR A 42 15.64 6.37 -2.67
C THR A 42 15.33 4.99 -3.25
N TYR A 43 16.34 4.15 -3.43
CA TYR A 43 16.15 2.77 -3.88
C TYR A 43 15.34 1.93 -2.87
N ALA A 44 15.68 2.02 -1.58
CA ALA A 44 14.92 1.37 -0.52
C ALA A 44 13.46 1.83 -0.48
N LEU A 45 13.20 3.12 -0.67
CA LEU A 45 11.84 3.67 -0.75
C LEU A 45 11.05 3.11 -1.93
N ARG A 46 11.70 2.90 -3.09
CA ARG A 46 11.03 2.28 -4.25
C ARG A 46 10.63 0.84 -3.96
N ILE A 47 11.50 0.06 -3.33
CA ILE A 47 11.18 -1.32 -2.92
C ILE A 47 10.00 -1.31 -1.95
N ALA A 48 10.08 -0.50 -0.89
CA ALA A 48 9.01 -0.37 0.09
C ALA A 48 7.68 0.06 -0.57
N GLY A 49 7.73 1.04 -1.48
CA GLY A 49 6.58 1.50 -2.25
C GLY A 49 5.97 0.40 -3.12
N MET A 50 6.80 -0.39 -3.81
CA MET A 50 6.33 -1.54 -4.62
C MET A 50 5.66 -2.59 -3.74
N MET A 51 6.26 -2.95 -2.61
CA MET A 51 5.71 -3.95 -1.70
C MET A 51 4.39 -3.49 -1.06
N LEU A 52 4.30 -2.22 -0.64
CA LEU A 52 3.06 -1.65 -0.09
C LEU A 52 1.95 -1.57 -1.13
N THR A 53 2.28 -1.20 -2.37
CA THR A 53 1.31 -1.17 -3.48
C THR A 53 0.82 -2.58 -3.80
N ALA A 54 1.72 -3.55 -3.89
CA ALA A 54 1.37 -4.95 -4.11
C ALA A 54 0.48 -5.50 -3.00
N LEU A 55 0.80 -5.21 -1.73
CA LEU A 55 -0.03 -5.57 -0.59
C LEU A 55 -1.45 -4.99 -0.71
N GLY A 56 -1.55 -3.71 -1.07
CA GLY A 56 -2.83 -3.04 -1.29
C GLY A 56 -3.65 -3.70 -2.40
N LEU A 57 -3.01 -4.03 -3.52
CA LEU A 57 -3.65 -4.72 -4.64
C LEU A 57 -4.09 -6.14 -4.28
N PHE A 58 -3.28 -6.89 -3.53
CA PHE A 58 -3.64 -8.24 -3.08
C PHE A 58 -4.83 -8.21 -2.13
N LEU A 59 -4.75 -7.43 -1.04
CA LEU A 59 -5.82 -7.35 -0.04
C LEU A 59 -7.10 -6.77 -0.64
N GLY A 60 -6.97 -5.74 -1.49
CA GLY A 60 -8.09 -5.11 -2.17
C GLY A 60 -8.73 -6.03 -3.20
N GLY A 61 -7.92 -6.77 -3.96
CA GLY A 61 -8.38 -7.79 -4.90
C GLY A 61 -9.14 -8.91 -4.22
N PHE A 62 -8.61 -9.46 -3.11
CA PHE A 62 -9.32 -10.47 -2.33
C PHE A 62 -10.63 -9.94 -1.73
N ALA A 63 -10.62 -8.72 -1.18
CA ALA A 63 -11.82 -8.10 -0.65
C ALA A 63 -12.87 -7.89 -1.74
N ALA A 64 -12.48 -7.38 -2.92
CA ALA A 64 -13.38 -7.15 -4.05
C ALA A 64 -14.00 -8.45 -4.58
N VAL A 65 -13.21 -9.51 -4.72
CA VAL A 65 -13.71 -10.83 -5.13
C VAL A 65 -14.69 -11.38 -4.09
N ALA A 66 -14.39 -11.24 -2.80
CA ALA A 66 -15.28 -11.67 -1.73
C ALA A 66 -16.64 -10.94 -1.77
N THR A 67 -16.66 -9.64 -2.07
CA THR A 67 -17.92 -8.89 -2.26
C THR A 67 -18.69 -9.35 -3.49
N ILE A 68 -18.01 -9.57 -4.62
CA ILE A 68 -18.64 -10.01 -5.87
C ILE A 68 -19.27 -11.40 -5.71
N VAL A 69 -18.61 -12.31 -4.98
CA VAL A 69 -19.08 -13.68 -4.76
C VAL A 69 -20.12 -13.76 -3.62
N GLY A 70 -20.45 -12.65 -2.96
CA GLY A 70 -21.44 -12.60 -1.87
C GLY A 70 -20.95 -13.22 -0.56
N ALA A 71 -19.64 -13.34 -0.37
CA ALA A 71 -19.02 -13.88 0.84
C ALA A 71 -18.78 -12.82 1.95
N ALA A 72 -19.04 -11.54 1.64
CA ALA A 72 -18.77 -10.39 2.48
C ALA A 72 -20.01 -9.71 3.04
#